data_AF-A0A522NZ06-F1
#
_entry.id   AF-A0A522NZ06-F1
#
_cell.length_a   1.000
_cell.length_b   1.000
_cell.length_c   1.000
_cell.angle_alpha   90.00
_cell.angle_beta   90.00
_cell.angle_gamma   90.00
#
_symmetry.space_group_name_H-M   'P 1'
#
loop_
_entity.id
_entity.type
_entity.pdbx_description
1 polymer ?
#
loop_
_entity_poly.entity_id
_entity_poly.type
_entity_poly.pdbx_seq_one_letter_code
_entity_poly.pdbx_strand_id
1 'polypeptide(L)'
;MTNERRVLVHPDKEALAASVAARFITKTVDILDNRGRATVVLTGGTMGTAVLAAVNTSPARDTIDWSRVRFWWGDERFVEKHSDERNEKQARKALLDHIDVPAGNVHPFPASDEGLTLDEAAVSYAAQLAENGEDGARWPRFDIMFLGVGPDGHIASLFPDRSGIRETEAAVVGVTDSPKPPAERLSLTRPVLNSADRIWLVLAGADKASALGLALAGASYTEVPVAGAKGRKRTVFFVDRDAAAEVPESLIAPSY
;
A
#
# COMPACT_ATOMS: atom_id res chain seq x y z
N MET A 1 3.38 -20.01 12.41
CA MET A 1 2.78 -19.57 11.13
C MET A 1 3.88 -18.94 10.30
N THR A 2 4.21 -19.51 9.15
CA THR A 2 5.34 -19.08 8.32
C THR A 2 5.02 -17.72 7.70
N ASN A 3 5.87 -16.72 7.95
CA ASN A 3 5.83 -15.42 7.24
C ASN A 3 6.41 -15.58 5.83
N GLU A 4 5.89 -16.57 5.11
CA GLU A 4 6.38 -17.00 3.82
C GLU A 4 5.98 -15.95 2.77
N ARG A 5 6.99 -15.42 2.08
CA ARG A 5 6.79 -14.56 0.91
C ARG A 5 6.31 -15.42 -0.23
N ARG A 6 5.26 -14.97 -0.93
CA ARG A 6 4.77 -15.63 -2.13
C ARG A 6 4.91 -14.69 -3.31
N VAL A 7 5.38 -15.21 -4.44
CA VAL A 7 5.42 -14.47 -5.71
C VAL A 7 4.39 -15.07 -6.64
N LEU A 8 3.46 -14.26 -7.12
CA LEU A 8 2.44 -14.65 -8.09
C LEU A 8 2.65 -13.88 -9.39
N VAL A 9 3.04 -14.62 -10.42
CA VAL A 9 3.39 -14.07 -11.74
C VAL A 9 2.18 -14.08 -12.66
N HIS A 10 1.99 -12.98 -13.38
CA HIS A 10 0.91 -12.75 -14.32
C HIS A 10 1.49 -12.42 -15.70
N PRO A 11 0.76 -12.69 -16.80
CA PRO A 11 1.30 -12.48 -18.15
C PRO A 11 1.76 -11.05 -18.41
N ASP A 12 0.97 -10.06 -17.96
CA ASP A 12 1.15 -8.65 -18.22
C ASP A 12 0.47 -7.80 -17.12
N LYS A 13 0.56 -6.47 -17.26
CA LYS A 13 0.00 -5.47 -16.34
C LYS A 13 -1.52 -5.54 -16.22
N GLU A 14 -2.24 -5.82 -17.30
CA GLU A 14 -3.69 -5.84 -17.32
C GLU A 14 -4.22 -7.09 -16.58
N ALA A 15 -3.69 -8.26 -16.95
CA ALA A 15 -3.99 -9.51 -16.27
C ALA A 15 -3.61 -9.48 -14.78
N LEU A 16 -2.48 -8.83 -14.45
CA LEU A 16 -2.07 -8.58 -13.07
C LEU A 16 -3.12 -7.75 -12.32
N ALA A 17 -3.51 -6.59 -12.85
CA ALA A 17 -4.47 -5.70 -12.20
C ALA A 17 -5.83 -6.39 -11.98
N ALA A 18 -6.36 -7.06 -13.00
CA ALA A 18 -7.64 -7.79 -12.93
C ALA A 18 -7.59 -8.92 -11.89
N SER A 19 -6.49 -9.67 -11.86
CA SER A 19 -6.28 -10.78 -10.95
C SER A 19 -6.15 -10.35 -9.47
N VAL A 20 -5.49 -9.22 -9.22
CA VAL A 20 -5.43 -8.61 -7.88
C VAL A 20 -6.79 -8.02 -7.49
N ALA A 21 -7.49 -7.36 -8.40
CA ALA A 21 -8.83 -6.81 -8.15
C ALA A 21 -9.84 -7.90 -7.75
N ALA A 22 -9.88 -9.01 -8.49
CA ALA A 22 -10.75 -10.15 -8.15
C ALA A 22 -10.44 -10.70 -6.75
N ARG A 23 -9.14 -10.87 -6.42
CA ARG A 23 -8.72 -11.29 -5.07
C ARG A 23 -9.09 -10.28 -4.01
N PHE A 24 -8.95 -8.99 -4.29
CA PHE A 24 -9.28 -7.92 -3.35
C PHE A 24 -10.77 -7.96 -3.00
N ILE A 25 -11.63 -8.10 -4.01
CA ILE A 25 -13.08 -8.19 -3.82
C ILE A 25 -13.41 -9.40 -2.94
N THR A 26 -13.00 -10.61 -3.34
CA THR A 26 -13.25 -11.84 -2.57
C THR A 26 -12.71 -11.73 -1.14
N LYS A 27 -11.49 -11.22 -0.97
CA LYS A 27 -10.88 -11.13 0.36
C LYS A 27 -11.59 -10.10 1.24
N THR A 28 -12.05 -8.99 0.67
CA THR A 28 -12.79 -7.97 1.40
C THR A 28 -14.13 -8.53 1.88
N VAL A 29 -14.87 -9.23 1.01
CA VAL A 29 -16.11 -9.94 1.40
C VAL A 29 -15.84 -10.91 2.56
N ASP A 30 -14.81 -11.76 2.44
CA ASP A 30 -14.45 -12.70 3.52
C ASP A 30 -14.13 -11.97 4.85
N ILE A 31 -13.43 -10.83 4.80
CA ILE A 31 -13.10 -10.06 6.00
C ILE A 31 -14.39 -9.49 6.63
N LEU A 32 -15.27 -8.92 5.80
CA LEU A 32 -16.54 -8.36 6.24
C LEU A 32 -17.45 -9.41 6.89
N ASP A 33 -17.53 -10.61 6.32
CA ASP A 33 -18.34 -11.70 6.87
C ASP A 33 -17.82 -12.20 8.21
N ASN A 34 -16.49 -12.24 8.37
CA ASN A 34 -15.88 -12.76 9.60
C ASN A 34 -15.80 -11.72 10.73
N ARG A 35 -15.80 -10.42 10.42
CA ARG A 35 -15.39 -9.37 11.38
C ARG A 35 -16.28 -8.14 11.38
N GLY A 36 -17.21 -8.03 10.44
CA GLY A 36 -18.11 -6.90 10.30
C GLY A 36 -17.48 -5.60 9.76
N ARG A 37 -16.15 -5.52 9.63
CA ARG A 37 -15.43 -4.36 9.10
C ARG A 37 -14.12 -4.77 8.44
N ALA A 38 -13.73 -4.06 7.40
CA ALA A 38 -12.43 -4.20 6.74
C ALA A 38 -11.66 -2.87 6.75
N THR A 39 -10.38 -2.91 7.11
CA THR A 39 -9.49 -1.74 7.02
C THR A 39 -8.46 -1.97 5.91
N VAL A 40 -8.49 -1.13 4.88
CA VAL A 40 -7.63 -1.21 3.70
C VAL A 40 -6.71 -0.01 3.65
N VAL A 41 -5.41 -0.24 3.45
CA VAL A 41 -4.44 0.83 3.20
C VAL A 41 -4.08 0.82 1.73
N LEU A 42 -4.32 1.94 1.06
CA LEU A 42 -4.08 2.17 -0.35
C LEU A 42 -2.67 2.70 -0.60
N THR A 43 -2.24 2.60 -1.85
CA THR A 43 -0.97 3.13 -2.34
C THR A 43 -1.23 3.87 -3.64
N GLY A 44 -0.37 4.84 -3.95
CA GLY A 44 -0.35 5.48 -5.26
C GLY A 44 0.34 4.63 -6.33
N GLY A 45 0.69 5.29 -7.42
CA GLY A 45 1.44 4.68 -8.52
C GLY A 45 0.59 3.84 -9.46
N THR A 46 1.14 3.60 -10.65
CA THR A 46 0.39 3.09 -11.81
C THR A 46 -0.35 1.78 -11.52
N MET A 47 0.30 0.81 -10.87
CA MET A 47 -0.34 -0.48 -10.58
C MET A 47 -1.36 -0.41 -9.45
N GLY A 48 -1.13 0.40 -8.42
CA GLY A 48 -2.12 0.62 -7.35
C GLY A 48 -3.43 1.19 -7.92
N THR A 49 -3.32 2.24 -8.73
CA THR A 49 -4.47 2.85 -9.41
C THR A 49 -5.12 1.89 -10.41
N ALA A 50 -4.34 1.10 -11.15
CA ALA A 50 -4.87 0.12 -12.11
C ALA A 50 -5.71 -0.97 -11.43
N VAL A 51 -5.28 -1.45 -10.24
CA VAL A 51 -6.07 -2.40 -9.45
C VAL A 51 -7.40 -1.77 -9.02
N LEU A 52 -7.39 -0.52 -8.54
CA LEU A 52 -8.62 0.17 -8.15
C LEU A 52 -9.57 0.37 -9.34
N ALA A 53 -9.05 0.73 -10.51
CA ALA A 53 -9.84 0.83 -11.74
C ALA A 53 -10.43 -0.53 -12.16
N ALA A 54 -9.66 -1.62 -12.06
CA ALA A 54 -10.13 -2.96 -12.35
C ALA A 54 -11.23 -3.42 -11.35
N VAL A 55 -11.11 -3.07 -10.07
CA VAL A 55 -12.19 -3.26 -9.08
C VAL A 55 -13.44 -2.50 -9.53
N ASN A 56 -13.29 -1.24 -9.95
CA ASN A 56 -14.42 -0.40 -10.35
C ASN A 56 -15.17 -0.96 -11.57
N THR A 57 -14.45 -1.57 -12.52
CA THR A 57 -15.06 -2.21 -13.71
C THR A 57 -15.66 -3.59 -13.43
N SER A 58 -15.37 -4.19 -12.28
CA SER A 58 -15.83 -5.54 -11.96
C SER A 58 -17.32 -5.53 -11.59
N PRO A 59 -18.15 -6.43 -12.16
CA PRO A 59 -19.55 -6.57 -11.74
C PRO A 59 -19.67 -7.04 -10.28
N ALA A 60 -18.61 -7.63 -9.71
CA ALA A 60 -18.59 -8.05 -8.32
C ALA A 60 -18.26 -6.91 -7.34
N ARG A 61 -17.96 -5.69 -7.82
CA ARG A 61 -17.69 -4.51 -6.98
C ARG A 61 -18.81 -4.26 -5.97
N ASP A 62 -20.05 -4.42 -6.42
CA ASP A 62 -21.24 -4.10 -5.62
C ASP A 62 -21.66 -5.26 -4.68
N THR A 63 -20.87 -6.33 -4.64
CA THR A 63 -21.00 -7.36 -3.59
C THR A 63 -20.39 -6.93 -2.26
N ILE A 64 -19.56 -5.89 -2.27
CA ILE A 64 -18.92 -5.33 -1.10
C ILE A 64 -19.83 -4.26 -0.50
N ASP A 65 -20.15 -4.41 0.78
CA ASP A 65 -20.76 -3.34 1.55
C ASP A 65 -19.69 -2.31 1.94
N TRP A 66 -19.50 -1.31 1.08
CA TRP A 66 -18.49 -0.26 1.23
C TRP A 66 -18.70 0.61 2.47
N SER A 67 -19.90 0.63 3.06
CA SER A 67 -20.16 1.31 4.33
C SER A 67 -19.39 0.70 5.51
N ARG A 68 -18.93 -0.55 5.36
CA ARG A 68 -18.15 -1.30 6.34
C ARG A 68 -16.65 -1.37 5.99
N VAL A 69 -16.21 -0.65 4.97
CA VAL A 69 -14.79 -0.58 4.57
C VAL A 69 -14.22 0.77 4.93
N ARG A 70 -13.04 0.79 5.58
CA ARG A 70 -12.26 1.99 5.88
C ARG A 70 -10.99 2.04 5.03
N PHE A 71 -10.70 3.20 4.47
CA PHE A 71 -9.54 3.44 3.61
C PHE A 71 -8.55 4.40 4.25
N TRP A 72 -7.28 4.01 4.23
CA TRP A 72 -6.12 4.80 4.63
C TRP A 72 -5.10 4.81 3.49
N TRP A 73 -4.01 5.55 3.62
CA TRP A 73 -2.90 5.54 2.66
C TRP A 73 -1.58 5.15 3.32
N GLY A 74 -0.73 4.45 2.58
CA GLY A 74 0.62 4.09 3.02
C GLY A 74 1.59 5.27 2.95
N ASP A 75 1.39 6.15 1.96
CA ASP A 75 2.08 7.41 1.79
C ASP A 75 1.23 8.39 0.96
N GLU A 76 1.63 9.66 0.97
CA GLU A 76 1.05 10.70 0.13
C GLU A 76 2.10 11.76 -0.23
N ARG A 77 1.91 12.37 -1.40
CA ARG A 77 2.70 13.53 -1.83
C ARG A 77 2.17 14.74 -1.08
N PHE A 78 3.04 15.44 -0.36
CA PHE A 78 2.64 16.61 0.41
C PHE A 78 2.56 17.84 -0.50
N VAL A 79 1.49 17.87 -1.29
CA VAL A 79 1.16 18.88 -2.28
C VAL A 79 -0.28 19.36 -2.09
N GLU A 80 -0.68 20.39 -2.84
CA GLU A 80 -2.02 20.97 -2.78
C GLU A 80 -3.10 19.91 -2.97
N LYS A 81 -4.23 20.08 -2.28
CA LYS A 81 -5.34 19.13 -2.19
C LYS A 81 -5.86 18.68 -3.55
N HIS A 82 -5.86 19.58 -4.54
CA HIS A 82 -6.38 19.32 -5.88
C HIS A 82 -5.30 18.96 -6.91
N SER A 83 -4.04 18.81 -6.51
CA SER A 83 -2.94 18.39 -7.39
C SER A 83 -3.18 16.99 -7.98
N ASP A 84 -2.81 16.79 -9.25
CA ASP A 84 -2.82 15.48 -9.91
C ASP A 84 -1.78 14.50 -9.35
N GLU A 85 -0.80 15.01 -8.59
CA GLU A 85 0.21 14.18 -7.92
C GLU A 85 -0.31 13.51 -6.63
N ARG A 86 -1.51 13.86 -6.16
CA ARG A 86 -2.14 13.24 -5.00
C ARG A 86 -2.53 11.79 -5.26
N ASN A 87 -2.04 10.88 -4.43
CA ASN A 87 -2.47 9.48 -4.39
C ASN A 87 -3.97 9.38 -4.09
N GLU A 88 -4.49 10.24 -3.20
CA GLU A 88 -5.93 10.27 -2.90
C GLU A 88 -6.77 10.63 -4.12
N LYS A 89 -6.43 11.71 -4.84
CA LYS A 89 -7.15 12.12 -6.07
C LYS A 89 -7.17 11.00 -7.11
N GLN A 90 -6.05 10.29 -7.28
CA GLN A 90 -5.95 9.15 -8.19
C GLN A 90 -6.86 7.99 -7.75
N ALA A 91 -6.89 7.66 -6.46
CA ALA A 91 -7.75 6.61 -5.91
C ALA A 91 -9.24 6.96 -6.01
N ARG A 92 -9.61 8.23 -5.78
CA ARG A 92 -10.97 8.74 -5.99
C ARG A 92 -11.46 8.54 -7.40
N LYS A 93 -10.69 9.05 -8.37
CA LYS A 93 -10.98 8.91 -9.79
C LYS A 93 -11.11 7.43 -10.20
N ALA A 94 -10.25 6.56 -9.67
CA ALA A 94 -10.21 5.15 -10.05
C ALA A 94 -11.34 4.32 -9.43
N LEU A 95 -11.73 4.59 -8.18
CA LEU A 95 -12.72 3.78 -7.45
C LEU A 95 -13.59 4.60 -6.48
N LEU A 96 -13.00 5.39 -5.58
CA LEU A 96 -13.72 5.84 -4.38
C LEU A 96 -14.93 6.75 -4.68
N ASP A 97 -14.91 7.50 -5.78
CA ASP A 97 -16.04 8.34 -6.19
C ASP A 97 -17.15 7.55 -6.92
N HIS A 98 -16.96 6.25 -7.14
CA HIS A 98 -17.87 5.35 -7.86
C HIS A 98 -18.50 4.28 -6.96
N ILE A 99 -18.25 4.34 -5.65
CA ILE A 99 -18.76 3.39 -4.65
C ILE A 99 -19.42 4.16 -3.49
N ASP A 100 -20.36 3.51 -2.81
CA ASP A 100 -21.09 4.09 -1.67
C ASP A 100 -20.27 3.98 -0.36
N VAL A 101 -19.06 4.55 -0.35
CA VAL A 101 -18.22 4.66 0.85
C VAL A 101 -18.53 5.96 1.60
N PRO A 102 -18.91 5.91 2.89
CA PRO A 102 -19.10 7.11 3.70
C PRO A 102 -17.81 7.92 3.79
N ALA A 103 -17.90 9.25 3.71
CA ALA A 103 -16.74 10.14 3.80
C ALA A 103 -15.90 9.91 5.08
N GLY A 104 -16.57 9.63 6.21
CA GLY A 104 -15.90 9.33 7.49
C GLY A 104 -15.12 8.02 7.54
N ASN A 105 -15.24 7.17 6.51
CA ASN A 105 -14.43 5.96 6.34
C ASN A 105 -13.21 6.17 5.43
N VAL A 106 -13.02 7.36 4.88
CA VAL A 106 -11.88 7.68 3.99
C VAL A 106 -10.95 8.64 4.72
N HIS A 107 -9.74 8.18 5.02
CA HIS A 107 -8.76 8.89 5.85
C HIS A 107 -7.52 9.28 5.03
N PRO A 108 -7.59 10.35 4.21
CA PRO A 108 -6.45 10.83 3.43
C PRO A 108 -5.41 11.51 4.32
N PHE A 109 -4.15 11.48 3.89
CA PHE A 109 -3.13 12.35 4.47
C PHE A 109 -3.46 13.84 4.22
N PRO A 110 -3.07 14.75 5.14
CA PRO A 110 -3.26 16.19 4.95
C PRO A 110 -2.58 16.73 3.68
N ALA A 111 -3.14 17.79 3.13
CA ALA A 111 -2.56 18.53 2.00
C ALA A 111 -1.64 19.68 2.44
N SER A 112 -0.76 20.14 1.54
CA SER A 112 0.15 21.26 1.84
C SER A 112 -0.57 22.61 1.98
N ASP A 113 -1.76 22.75 1.41
CA ASP A 113 -2.62 23.94 1.46
C ASP A 113 -3.66 23.88 2.60
N GLU A 114 -3.60 22.90 3.50
CA GLU A 114 -4.48 22.79 4.67
C GLU A 114 -3.92 23.50 5.91
N GLY A 115 -2.85 24.29 5.76
CA GLY A 115 -2.29 25.14 6.81
C GLY A 115 -1.43 24.42 7.84
N LEU A 116 -1.01 23.19 7.55
CA LEU A 116 -0.07 22.40 8.36
C LEU A 116 1.31 22.42 7.72
N THR A 117 2.36 22.47 8.53
CA THR A 117 3.71 22.07 8.10
C THR A 117 3.76 20.55 7.86
N LEU A 118 4.80 20.07 7.18
CA LEU A 118 4.98 18.64 6.94
C LEU A 118 5.02 17.82 8.25
N ASP A 119 5.71 18.32 9.28
CA ASP A 119 5.80 17.65 10.58
C ASP A 119 4.46 17.66 11.32
N GLU A 120 3.73 18.78 11.30
CA GLU A 120 2.38 18.86 11.88
C GLU A 120 1.40 17.94 11.15
N ALA A 121 1.52 17.79 9.83
CA ALA A 121 0.72 16.86 9.04
C ALA A 121 1.03 15.40 9.41
N ALA A 122 2.29 15.06 9.64
CA ALA A 122 2.69 13.73 10.12
C ALA A 122 2.11 13.43 11.52
N VAL A 123 2.21 14.39 12.45
CA VAL A 123 1.64 14.28 13.81
C VAL A 123 0.12 14.15 13.75
N SER A 124 -0.55 14.96 12.92
CA SER A 124 -2.01 14.92 12.73
C SER A 124 -2.48 13.56 12.24
N TYR A 125 -1.82 12.99 11.22
CA TYR A 125 -2.19 11.67 10.71
C TYR A 125 -1.90 10.55 11.74
N ALA A 126 -0.81 10.66 12.49
CA ALA A 126 -0.50 9.73 13.58
C ALA A 126 -1.55 9.79 14.71
N ALA A 127 -2.09 10.97 15.02
CA ALA A 127 -3.17 11.13 15.98
C ALA A 127 -4.47 10.48 15.47
N GLN A 128 -4.84 10.71 14.21
CA GLN A 128 -6.01 10.06 13.59
C GLN A 128 -5.89 8.53 13.58
N LEU A 129 -4.70 7.99 13.35
CA LEU A 129 -4.43 6.56 13.47
C LEU A 129 -4.70 6.07 14.90
N ALA A 130 -4.16 6.76 15.92
CA ALA A 130 -4.34 6.38 17.32
C ALA A 130 -5.81 6.45 17.77
N GLU A 131 -6.55 7.47 17.34
CA GLU A 131 -8.00 7.62 17.60
C GLU A 131 -8.84 6.48 17.00
N ASN A 132 -8.34 5.87 15.93
CA ASN A 132 -8.98 4.73 15.27
C ASN A 132 -8.40 3.37 15.71
N GLY A 133 -7.44 3.37 16.64
CA GLY A 133 -6.91 2.16 17.26
C GLY A 133 -7.91 1.48 18.19
N GLU A 134 -7.90 0.16 18.22
CA GLU A 134 -8.68 -0.65 19.16
C GLU A 134 -7.86 -0.90 20.43
N ASP A 135 -8.51 -0.94 21.60
CA ASP A 135 -7.89 -1.26 22.90
C ASP A 135 -6.62 -0.45 23.24
N GLY A 136 -6.60 0.85 22.88
CA GLY A 136 -5.46 1.74 23.12
C GLY A 136 -4.27 1.52 22.18
N ALA A 137 -4.46 0.78 21.09
CA ALA A 137 -3.44 0.63 20.05
C ALA A 137 -3.14 1.99 19.38
N ARG A 138 -1.88 2.17 18.97
CA ARG A 138 -1.40 3.40 18.30
C ARG A 138 -1.91 3.58 16.86
N TRP A 139 -2.57 2.57 16.30
CA TRP A 139 -3.17 2.57 14.96
C TRP A 139 -4.23 1.46 14.86
N PRO A 140 -5.19 1.57 13.92
CA PRO A 140 -6.14 0.50 13.66
C PRO A 140 -5.44 -0.76 13.17
N ARG A 141 -6.11 -1.89 13.32
CA ARG A 141 -5.72 -3.09 12.61
C ARG A 141 -5.96 -2.92 11.11
N PHE A 142 -4.91 -3.10 10.31
CA PHE A 142 -5.01 -3.14 8.84
C PHE A 142 -5.19 -4.58 8.36
N ASP A 143 -6.20 -4.83 7.54
CA ASP A 143 -6.45 -6.18 7.00
C ASP A 143 -5.70 -6.43 5.70
N ILE A 144 -5.66 -5.41 4.83
CA ILE A 144 -4.96 -5.42 3.54
C ILE A 144 -4.19 -4.10 3.38
N MET A 145 -2.89 -4.21 3.16
CA MET A 145 -1.99 -3.10 2.86
C MET A 145 -1.49 -3.24 1.43
N PHE A 146 -1.90 -2.35 0.54
CA PHE A 146 -1.32 -2.25 -0.79
C PHE A 146 0.00 -1.47 -0.72
N LEU A 147 1.01 -1.97 -1.43
CA LEU A 147 2.27 -1.26 -1.64
C LEU A 147 2.69 -1.36 -3.11
N GLY A 148 3.06 -0.23 -3.71
CA GLY A 148 3.93 -0.21 -4.87
C GLY A 148 5.39 -0.48 -4.46
N VAL A 149 6.22 -0.81 -5.44
CA VAL A 149 7.69 -0.95 -5.25
C VAL A 149 8.40 -0.13 -6.30
N GLY A 150 9.30 0.75 -5.84
CA GLY A 150 10.19 1.49 -6.74
C GLY A 150 11.28 0.61 -7.36
N PRO A 151 11.88 1.02 -8.51
CA PRO A 151 13.05 0.34 -9.09
C PRO A 151 14.25 0.27 -8.13
N ASP A 152 14.32 1.22 -7.19
CA ASP A 152 15.27 1.33 -6.08
C ASP A 152 14.83 0.55 -4.82
N GLY A 153 13.76 -0.24 -4.90
CA GLY A 153 13.26 -1.05 -3.79
C GLY A 153 12.53 -0.28 -2.69
N HIS A 154 12.28 1.03 -2.85
CA HIS A 154 11.48 1.79 -1.90
C HIS A 154 10.03 1.27 -1.86
N ILE A 155 9.41 1.39 -0.68
CA ILE A 155 7.98 1.15 -0.44
C ILE A 155 7.38 2.35 0.26
N ALA A 156 6.10 2.67 0.01
CA ALA A 156 5.51 3.92 0.48
C ALA A 156 6.44 5.08 0.09
N SER A 157 6.82 5.93 1.04
CA SER A 157 7.90 6.91 0.83
C SER A 157 9.12 6.63 1.72
N LEU A 158 9.43 5.35 1.95
CA LEU A 158 10.61 4.87 2.68
C LEU A 158 11.70 4.44 1.69
N PHE A 159 12.72 5.27 1.53
CA PHE A 159 13.79 5.10 0.53
C PHE A 159 15.06 4.43 1.09
N PRO A 160 15.87 3.77 0.24
CA PRO A 160 17.18 3.23 0.60
C PRO A 160 18.07 4.25 1.31
N ASP A 161 18.72 3.82 2.38
CA ASP A 161 19.72 4.57 3.15
C ASP A 161 19.27 5.95 3.67
N ARG A 162 17.96 6.20 3.73
CA ARG A 162 17.38 7.39 4.37
C ARG A 162 16.98 7.12 5.81
N SER A 163 16.75 8.18 6.58
CA SER A 163 16.33 8.09 7.98
C SER A 163 14.98 7.38 8.13
N GLY A 164 14.02 7.66 7.23
CA GLY A 164 12.65 7.14 7.32
C GLY A 164 12.54 5.61 7.37
N ILE A 165 13.37 4.87 6.62
CA ILE A 165 13.33 3.39 6.65
C ILE A 165 13.89 2.80 7.97
N ARG A 166 14.64 3.59 8.73
CA ARG A 166 15.21 3.23 10.04
C ARG A 166 14.29 3.61 11.21
N GLU A 167 13.24 4.40 10.96
CA GLU A 167 12.29 4.82 11.98
C GLU A 167 11.51 3.61 12.55
N THR A 168 11.47 3.51 13.89
CA THR A 168 10.79 2.43 14.61
C THR A 168 9.77 2.91 15.64
N GLU A 169 9.84 4.17 16.04
CA GLU A 169 9.05 4.75 17.12
C GLU A 169 7.85 5.52 16.57
N ALA A 170 8.04 6.40 15.60
CA ALA A 170 6.96 7.18 15.01
C ALA A 170 6.03 6.31 14.14
N ALA A 171 4.74 6.64 14.11
CA ALA A 171 3.78 5.97 13.21
C ALA A 171 3.87 6.52 11.77
N VAL A 172 4.15 7.82 11.66
CA VAL A 172 4.19 8.59 10.43
C VAL A 172 5.45 9.45 10.44
N VAL A 173 6.08 9.59 9.28
CA VAL A 173 7.23 10.49 9.08
C VAL A 173 6.96 11.46 7.94
N GLY A 174 7.46 12.69 8.09
CA GLY A 174 7.68 13.61 7.00
C GLY A 174 8.99 13.25 6.27
N VAL A 175 8.96 13.25 4.95
CA VAL A 175 10.11 13.03 4.08
C VAL A 175 10.31 14.33 3.30
N THR A 176 11.45 15.00 3.47
CA THR A 176 11.72 16.30 2.84
C THR A 176 12.58 16.21 1.57
N ASP A 177 13.29 15.08 1.39
CA ASP A 177 14.32 14.91 0.37
C ASP A 177 14.11 13.63 -0.47
N SER A 178 12.85 13.31 -0.81
CA SER A 178 12.56 12.20 -1.71
C SER A 178 13.40 12.31 -2.99
N PRO A 179 14.13 11.27 -3.40
CA PRO A 179 14.92 11.28 -4.63
C PRO A 179 14.06 11.31 -5.90
N LYS A 180 12.73 11.30 -5.75
CA LYS A 180 11.74 11.35 -6.83
C LYS A 180 10.78 12.52 -6.58
N PRO A 181 10.47 13.35 -7.59
CA PRO A 181 9.52 14.43 -7.41
C PRO A 181 8.11 13.90 -7.06
N PRO A 182 7.31 14.67 -6.30
CA PRO A 182 7.72 15.81 -5.49
C PRO A 182 8.56 15.35 -4.28
N ALA A 183 9.42 16.25 -3.79
CA ALA A 183 10.40 15.97 -2.74
C ALA A 183 9.75 15.72 -1.37
N GLU A 184 8.71 16.51 -1.04
CA GLU A 184 8.01 16.43 0.24
C GLU A 184 6.88 15.39 0.22
N ARG A 185 6.91 14.47 1.19
CA ARG A 185 5.97 13.36 1.29
C ARG A 185 5.68 13.02 2.74
N LEU A 186 4.51 12.43 2.98
CA LEU A 186 4.16 11.79 4.25
C LEU A 186 4.17 10.28 4.04
N SER A 187 4.70 9.53 5.00
CA SER A 187 4.77 8.06 4.91
C SER A 187 4.42 7.42 6.24
N LEU A 188 3.68 6.31 6.19
CA LEU A 188 3.68 5.34 7.27
C LEU A 188 5.08 4.75 7.42
N THR A 189 5.48 4.46 8.65
CA THR A 189 6.77 3.84 8.96
C THR A 189 6.71 2.33 8.83
N ARG A 190 7.87 1.68 8.70
CA ARG A 190 7.96 0.22 8.51
C ARG A 190 7.23 -0.58 9.60
N PRO A 191 7.29 -0.26 10.91
CA PRO A 191 6.50 -0.96 11.92
C PRO A 191 5.00 -0.89 11.68
N VAL A 192 4.49 0.25 11.21
CA VAL A 192 3.06 0.44 10.89
C VAL A 192 2.69 -0.38 9.66
N LEU A 193 3.50 -0.32 8.59
CA LEU A 193 3.30 -1.14 7.39
C LEU A 193 3.24 -2.65 7.76
N ASN A 194 4.17 -3.12 8.58
CA ASN A 194 4.27 -4.51 9.02
C ASN A 194 3.21 -4.91 10.06
N SER A 195 2.40 -3.98 10.54
CA SER A 195 1.29 -4.29 11.43
C SER A 195 0.07 -4.87 10.70
N ALA A 196 0.02 -4.75 9.36
CA ALA A 196 -1.05 -5.28 8.55
C ALA A 196 -1.11 -6.82 8.59
N ASP A 197 -2.32 -7.39 8.63
CA ASP A 197 -2.53 -8.84 8.49
C ASP A 197 -1.93 -9.33 7.15
N ARG A 198 -2.14 -8.57 6.06
CA ARG A 198 -1.66 -8.89 4.71
C ARG A 198 -1.01 -7.68 4.06
N ILE A 199 0.18 -7.87 3.52
CA ILE A 199 0.81 -6.91 2.61
C ILE A 199 0.76 -7.46 1.19
N TRP A 200 0.16 -6.68 0.30
CA TRP A 200 0.04 -6.95 -1.13
C TRP A 200 0.91 -5.97 -1.89
N LEU A 201 2.07 -6.45 -2.34
CA LEU A 201 2.97 -5.68 -3.17
C LEU A 201 2.59 -5.90 -4.62
N VAL A 202 2.24 -4.83 -5.33
CA VAL A 202 1.80 -4.89 -6.74
C VAL A 202 2.77 -4.08 -7.58
N LEU A 203 3.56 -4.76 -8.41
CA LEU A 203 4.66 -4.17 -9.16
C LEU A 203 4.78 -4.84 -10.53
N ALA A 204 5.09 -4.08 -11.55
CA ALA A 204 5.11 -4.55 -12.92
C ALA A 204 6.15 -3.80 -13.75
N GLY A 205 6.76 -4.49 -14.71
CA GLY A 205 7.82 -3.97 -15.58
C GLY A 205 9.23 -4.41 -15.17
N ALA A 206 10.10 -4.49 -16.16
CA ALA A 206 11.48 -4.97 -16.01
C ALA A 206 12.33 -4.12 -15.06
N ASP A 207 12.01 -2.83 -14.92
CA ASP A 207 12.70 -1.93 -13.98
C ASP A 207 12.51 -2.33 -12.51
N LYS A 208 11.61 -3.27 -12.22
CA LYS A 208 11.35 -3.79 -10.87
C LYS A 208 12.09 -5.09 -10.55
N ALA A 209 12.63 -5.78 -11.55
CA ALA A 209 13.15 -7.14 -11.41
C ALA A 209 14.29 -7.23 -10.39
N SER A 210 15.25 -6.30 -10.46
CA SER A 210 16.39 -6.28 -9.52
C SER A 210 15.95 -6.02 -8.07
N ALA A 211 15.06 -5.06 -7.84
CA ALA A 211 14.52 -4.78 -6.50
C ALA A 211 13.78 -5.99 -5.92
N LEU A 212 12.98 -6.69 -6.74
CA LEU A 212 12.30 -7.92 -6.34
C LEU A 212 13.30 -9.04 -6.02
N GLY A 213 14.29 -9.26 -6.89
CA GLY A 213 15.33 -10.28 -6.69
C GLY A 213 16.10 -10.06 -5.39
N LEU A 214 16.56 -8.84 -5.14
CA LEU A 214 17.25 -8.47 -3.89
C LEU A 214 16.35 -8.66 -2.65
N ALA A 215 15.08 -8.29 -2.75
CA ALA A 215 14.12 -8.51 -1.67
C ALA A 215 13.99 -9.99 -1.33
N LEU A 216 13.83 -10.84 -2.35
CA LEU A 216 13.68 -12.28 -2.19
C LEU A 216 14.97 -12.96 -1.71
N ALA A 217 16.13 -12.44 -2.10
CA ALA A 217 17.43 -12.89 -1.61
C ALA A 217 17.72 -12.50 -0.15
N GLY A 218 16.85 -11.72 0.49
CA GLY A 218 16.98 -11.34 1.90
C GLY A 218 17.95 -10.18 2.14
N ALA A 219 18.07 -9.25 1.19
CA ALA A 219 18.82 -8.02 1.37
C ALA A 219 18.40 -7.24 2.63
N SER A 220 19.29 -6.41 3.16
CA SER A 220 18.96 -5.54 4.29
C SER A 220 17.82 -4.61 3.93
N TYR A 221 16.85 -4.45 4.83
CA TYR A 221 15.74 -3.52 4.60
C TYR A 221 16.19 -2.05 4.59
N THR A 222 17.38 -1.73 5.09
CA THR A 222 17.90 -0.36 5.01
C THR A 222 18.37 -0.01 3.60
N GLU A 223 18.89 -0.99 2.87
CA GLU A 223 19.38 -0.86 1.49
C GLU A 223 18.27 -1.13 0.48
N VAL A 224 17.38 -2.09 0.80
CA VAL A 224 16.26 -2.51 -0.05
C VAL A 224 14.98 -2.50 0.80
N PRO A 225 14.31 -1.35 0.97
CA PRO A 225 13.16 -1.18 1.87
C PRO A 225 12.06 -2.24 1.73
N VAL A 226 11.77 -2.68 0.51
CA VAL A 226 10.81 -3.75 0.23
C VAL A 226 11.18 -5.08 0.90
N ALA A 227 12.47 -5.36 1.13
CA ALA A 227 12.93 -6.52 1.91
C ALA A 227 12.51 -6.43 3.39
N GLY A 228 12.11 -5.26 3.87
CA GLY A 228 11.55 -5.04 5.21
C GLY A 228 10.05 -5.28 5.30
N ALA A 229 9.33 -5.33 4.16
CA ALA A 229 7.88 -5.52 4.15
C ALA A 229 7.52 -6.95 4.58
N LYS A 230 6.71 -7.03 5.63
CA LYS A 230 6.31 -8.30 6.26
C LYS A 230 4.97 -8.16 6.96
N GLY A 231 3.91 -8.62 6.31
CA GLY A 231 2.58 -8.72 6.92
C GLY A 231 2.54 -9.81 7.99
N ARG A 232 1.67 -9.64 8.99
CA ARG A 232 1.54 -10.55 10.15
C ARG A 232 1.08 -11.97 9.78
N LYS A 233 0.28 -12.11 8.72
CA LYS A 233 -0.22 -13.40 8.22
C LYS A 233 0.34 -13.75 6.85
N ARG A 234 0.40 -12.78 5.93
CA ARG A 234 0.87 -13.00 4.55
C ARG A 234 1.59 -11.78 3.99
N THR A 235 2.60 -12.05 3.18
CA THR A 235 3.27 -11.07 2.32
C THR A 235 3.30 -11.62 0.91
N VAL A 236 2.65 -10.95 -0.03
CA VAL A 236 2.47 -11.45 -1.40
C VAL A 236 2.94 -10.40 -2.40
N PHE A 237 3.82 -10.81 -3.30
CA PHE A 237 4.27 -10.07 -4.46
C PHE A 237 3.44 -10.50 -5.66
N PHE A 238 2.60 -9.60 -6.16
CA PHE A 238 1.86 -9.76 -7.40
C PHE A 238 2.64 -9.04 -8.51
N VAL A 239 3.14 -9.81 -9.47
CA VAL A 239 4.08 -9.33 -10.47
C VAL A 239 3.67 -9.73 -11.88
N ASP A 240 4.09 -8.95 -12.87
CA ASP A 240 4.05 -9.39 -14.27
C ASP A 240 5.30 -10.21 -14.62
N ARG A 241 5.35 -10.78 -15.82
CA ARG A 241 6.51 -11.57 -16.29
C ARG A 241 7.80 -10.76 -16.30
N ASP A 242 7.73 -9.50 -16.70
CA ASP A 242 8.91 -8.64 -16.80
C ASP A 242 9.52 -8.37 -15.43
N ALA A 243 8.71 -8.06 -14.41
CA ALA A 243 9.19 -7.90 -13.04
C ALA A 243 9.68 -9.23 -12.43
N ALA A 244 9.17 -10.37 -12.90
CA ALA A 244 9.56 -11.69 -12.44
C ALA A 244 10.79 -12.29 -13.15
N ALA A 245 11.38 -11.59 -14.13
CA ALA A 245 12.40 -12.16 -15.01
C ALA A 245 13.64 -12.71 -14.28
N GLU A 246 13.95 -12.19 -13.09
CA GLU A 246 15.09 -12.61 -12.26
C GLU A 246 14.68 -13.44 -11.03
N VAL A 247 13.41 -13.86 -10.94
CA VAL A 247 12.90 -14.65 -9.80
C VAL A 247 13.14 -16.14 -10.05
N PRO A 248 13.85 -16.86 -9.15
CA PRO A 248 13.98 -18.32 -9.24
C PRO A 248 12.62 -19.01 -9.22
N GLU A 249 12.42 -20.04 -10.07
CA GLU A 249 11.15 -20.79 -10.15
C GLU A 249 10.69 -21.34 -8.80
N SER A 250 11.61 -21.73 -7.92
CA SER A 250 11.32 -22.24 -6.57
C SER A 250 10.65 -21.23 -5.64
N LEU A 251 10.73 -19.93 -5.96
CA LEU A 251 10.11 -18.84 -5.20
C LEU A 251 8.78 -18.39 -5.81
N ILE A 252 8.42 -18.91 -6.98
CA ILE A 252 7.14 -18.63 -7.64
C ILE A 252 6.07 -19.57 -7.06
N ALA A 253 5.03 -18.99 -6.48
CA ALA A 253 3.92 -19.76 -5.95
C ALA A 253 2.99 -20.19 -7.11
N PRO A 254 2.57 -21.46 -7.16
CA PRO A 254 1.65 -21.95 -8.20
C PRO A 254 0.23 -21.40 -8.02
N SER A 255 -0.12 -20.99 -6.79
CA SER A 255 -1.42 -20.41 -6.44
C SER A 255 -1.32 -19.52 -5.20
N TYR A 256 -2.34 -18.67 -4.99
CA TYR A 256 -2.46 -17.78 -3.82
C TYR A 256 -2.72 -18.56 -2.52
#